data_AF-A0A935XET1-F1
#
_entry.id   AF-A0A935XET1-F1
#
_cell.length_a   1.000
_cell.length_b   1.000
_cell.length_c   1.000
_cell.angle_alpha   90.00
_cell.angle_beta   90.00
_cell.angle_gamma   90.00
#
_symmetry.space_group_name_H-M   'P 1'
#
loop_
_entity.id
_entity.type
_entity.pdbx_description
1 polymer ?
#
loop_
_entity_poly.entity_id
_entity_poly.type
_entity_poly.pdbx_seq_one_letter_code
_entity_poly.pdbx_strand_id
1 'polypeptide(L)'
;MLAFRTGLDAQLTGAIVVDPRGAVPNDRIFVLGMWTDTVARSFVPRHRVLGVVNGRSWPHSERITATVGDSVRWRLINASGDLHPMHLHGFYFRVTSRGDGTTDTHFTADRAQSAVTEAMNMGRRTP
;
A
#
# COMPACT_ATOMS: atom_id res chain seq x y z
N MET A 1 -5.13 -4.93 16.05
CA MET A 1 -6.38 -5.07 15.27
C MET A 1 -6.58 -3.79 14.45
N LEU A 2 -6.48 -3.83 13.12
CA LEU A 2 -6.61 -2.67 12.22
C LEU A 2 -8.07 -2.27 11.91
N ALA A 3 -9.06 -3.02 12.41
CA ALA A 3 -10.44 -3.05 11.92
C ALA A 3 -11.30 -1.80 12.18
N PHE A 4 -10.75 -0.73 12.75
CA PHE A 4 -11.57 0.41 13.19
C PHE A 4 -10.95 1.79 12.93
N ARG A 5 -9.85 1.90 12.18
CA ARG A 5 -9.27 3.22 11.86
C ARG A 5 -9.96 3.85 10.64
N THR A 6 -11.12 4.44 10.89
CA THR A 6 -11.91 5.20 9.92
C THR A 6 -12.10 6.62 10.43
N GLY A 7 -12.67 7.52 9.61
CA GLY A 7 -12.93 8.88 10.06
C GLY A 7 -11.64 9.63 10.42
N LEU A 8 -11.67 10.32 11.56
CA LEU A 8 -10.53 11.09 12.08
C LEU A 8 -9.31 10.20 12.39
N ASP A 9 -9.53 8.94 12.79
CA ASP A 9 -8.46 8.01 13.16
C ASP A 9 -7.79 7.36 11.94
N ALA A 10 -8.38 7.51 10.75
CA ALA A 10 -7.83 6.93 9.52
C ALA A 10 -6.45 7.49 9.15
N GLN A 11 -6.09 8.65 9.70
CA GLN A 11 -4.78 9.27 9.51
C GLN A 11 -3.71 8.69 10.45
N LEU A 12 -4.11 8.02 11.54
CA LEU A 12 -3.20 7.41 12.51
C LEU A 12 -2.68 6.08 11.99
N THR A 13 -2.00 6.07 10.84
CA THR A 13 -1.51 4.84 10.20
C THR A 13 -0.07 5.00 9.73
N GLY A 14 0.68 3.91 9.75
CA GLY A 14 2.07 3.88 9.28
C GLY A 14 2.56 2.43 9.18
N ALA A 15 3.79 2.26 8.71
CA ALA A 15 4.43 0.96 8.59
C ALA A 15 5.82 0.97 9.25
N ILE A 16 6.14 -0.11 9.95
CA ILE A 16 7.49 -0.42 10.41
C ILE A 16 7.94 -1.63 9.60
N VAL A 17 9.02 -1.47 8.83
CA VAL A 17 9.62 -2.56 8.04
C VAL A 17 10.90 -2.99 8.74
N VAL A 18 11.00 -4.30 8.97
CA VAL A 18 12.17 -4.92 9.60
C VAL A 18 12.84 -5.80 8.56
N ASP A 19 14.06 -5.45 8.18
CA ASP A 19 14.85 -6.20 7.22
C ASP A 19 15.56 -7.39 7.86
N PRO A 20 15.83 -8.46 7.08
CA PRO A 20 16.65 -9.55 7.55
C PRO A 20 18.08 -9.07 7.83
N ARG A 21 18.81 -9.82 8.66
CA ARG A 21 20.25 -9.57 8.80
C ARG A 21 20.96 -9.84 7.47
N GLY A 22 21.80 -8.91 7.02
CA GLY A 22 22.61 -9.04 5.81
C GLY A 22 22.21 -8.07 4.71
N ALA A 23 22.16 -8.54 3.46
CA ALA A 23 21.81 -7.71 2.31
C ALA A 23 20.36 -7.22 2.41
N VAL A 24 20.18 -5.90 2.35
CA VAL A 24 18.88 -5.24 2.41
C VAL A 24 18.35 -5.06 0.98
N PRO A 25 17.16 -5.58 0.66
CA PRO A 25 16.52 -5.33 -0.64
C PRO A 25 16.20 -3.84 -0.82
N ASN A 26 16.38 -3.33 -2.04
CA ASN A 26 16.01 -1.95 -2.38
C ASN A 26 14.50 -1.86 -2.64
N ASP A 27 13.71 -1.89 -1.58
CA ASP A 27 12.26 -1.89 -1.67
C ASP A 27 11.68 -0.48 -1.63
N ARG A 28 10.74 -0.17 -2.53
CA ARG A 28 9.87 1.00 -2.38
C ARG A 28 8.61 0.62 -1.60
N ILE A 29 8.34 1.31 -0.50
CA ILE A 29 7.19 1.02 0.35
C ILE A 29 6.04 1.98 0.05
N PHE A 30 4.86 1.42 -0.15
CA PHE A 30 3.60 2.12 -0.36
C PHE A 30 2.62 1.74 0.74
N VAL A 31 2.27 2.72 1.57
CA VAL A 31 1.22 2.60 2.58
C VAL A 31 -0.06 3.18 2.01
N LEU A 32 -1.05 2.33 1.79
CA LEU A 32 -2.36 2.68 1.24
C LEU A 32 -3.31 3.09 2.38
N GLY A 33 -4.03 4.17 2.18
CA GLY A 33 -4.96 4.73 3.16
C GLY A 33 -6.23 5.30 2.53
N MET A 34 -7.27 5.47 3.35
CA MET A 34 -8.49 6.20 3.03
C MET A 34 -8.72 7.26 4.10
N TRP A 35 -8.44 8.52 3.80
CA TRP A 35 -8.53 9.61 4.77
C TRP A 35 -9.83 10.37 4.59
N THR A 36 -10.43 10.79 5.70
CA THR A 36 -11.50 11.80 5.67
C THR A 36 -10.95 13.16 6.02
N ASP A 37 -11.55 14.20 5.45
CA ASP A 37 -11.26 15.57 5.83
C ASP A 37 -11.51 15.77 7.34
N THR A 38 -10.48 16.25 8.04
CA THR A 38 -10.49 16.52 9.49
C THR A 38 -10.80 17.98 9.80
N VAL A 39 -11.09 18.82 8.80
CA VAL A 39 -11.45 20.22 8.98
C VAL A 39 -12.87 20.33 9.57
N ALA A 40 -12.97 20.03 10.85
CA ALA A 40 -14.18 20.19 11.67
C ALA A 40 -14.61 21.66 11.83
N ARG A 41 -13.85 22.62 11.27
CA ARG A 41 -14.09 24.07 11.38
C ARG A 41 -14.68 24.72 10.12
N SER A 42 -14.97 23.95 9.08
CA SER A 42 -15.70 24.49 7.94
C SER A 42 -17.19 24.36 8.21
N PHE A 43 -17.95 25.46 8.15
CA PHE A 43 -19.42 25.48 8.22
C PHE A 43 -20.10 24.78 7.01
N VAL A 44 -19.32 24.04 6.23
CA VAL A 44 -19.74 23.27 5.06
C VAL A 44 -19.47 21.80 5.38
N PRO A 45 -20.51 20.93 5.47
CA PRO A 45 -20.29 19.51 5.69
C PRO A 45 -19.61 18.91 4.45
N ARG A 46 -18.28 18.76 4.51
CA ARG A 46 -17.49 18.10 3.46
C ARG A 46 -16.85 16.85 4.05
N HIS A 47 -17.56 15.73 4.00
CA HIS A 47 -16.95 14.42 4.20
C HIS A 47 -16.21 13.99 2.94
N ARG A 48 -15.08 14.66 2.63
CA ARG A 48 -14.27 14.24 1.49
C ARG A 48 -13.45 13.04 1.93
N VAL A 49 -13.68 11.90 1.28
CA VAL A 49 -12.84 10.72 1.40
C VAL A 49 -11.74 10.81 0.34
N LEU A 50 -10.49 10.63 0.75
CA LEU A 50 -9.30 10.71 -0.08
C LEU A 50 -8.56 9.38 -0.02
N GLY A 51 -8.42 8.72 -1.18
CA GLY A 51 -7.42 7.69 -1.35
C GLY A 51 -6.04 8.31 -1.25
N VAL A 52 -5.19 7.74 -0.41
CA VAL A 52 -3.82 8.21 -0.21
C VAL A 52 -2.82 7.08 -0.38
N VAL A 53 -1.66 7.42 -0.93
CA VAL A 53 -0.47 6.58 -0.91
C VAL A 53 0.61 7.36 -0.18
N ASN A 54 1.20 6.77 0.86
CA ASN A 54 2.20 7.43 1.70
C ASN A 54 1.71 8.80 2.25
N GLY A 55 0.43 8.86 2.62
CA GLY A 55 -0.22 10.05 3.20
C GLY A 55 -0.50 11.18 2.20
N ARG A 56 -0.39 10.95 0.89
CA ARG A 56 -0.68 11.95 -0.14
C ARG A 56 -1.71 11.43 -1.14
N SER A 57 -2.71 12.25 -1.45
CA SER A 57 -3.62 12.03 -2.57
C SER A 57 -3.07 12.70 -3.83
N TRP A 58 -3.52 12.25 -5.01
CA TRP A 58 -3.24 12.93 -6.28
C TRP A 58 -3.78 14.37 -6.23
N PRO A 59 -3.04 15.42 -6.67
CA PRO A 59 -1.80 15.39 -7.45
C PRO A 59 -0.48 15.36 -6.67
N HIS A 60 -0.53 15.16 -5.37
CA HIS A 60 0.63 15.29 -4.48
C HIS A 60 1.35 13.96 -4.22
N SER A 61 0.84 12.83 -4.70
CA SER A 61 1.54 11.55 -4.62
C SER A 61 2.87 11.60 -5.37
N GLU A 62 3.80 10.75 -4.96
CA GLU A 62 5.07 10.60 -5.66
C GLU A 62 4.90 10.08 -7.09
N ARG A 63 5.88 10.39 -7.95
CA ARG A 63 6.00 9.80 -9.29
C ARG A 63 7.08 8.72 -9.24
N ILE A 64 6.81 7.58 -9.84
CA ILE A 64 7.79 6.48 -9.94
C ILE A 64 8.48 6.54 -11.29
N THR A 65 9.81 6.51 -11.25
CA THR A 65 10.68 6.47 -12.42
C THR A 65 11.53 5.21 -12.36
N ALA A 66 11.62 4.50 -13.48
CA ALA A 66 12.47 3.32 -13.64
C ALA A 66 13.09 3.35 -15.05
N THR A 67 14.25 2.73 -15.18
CA THR A 67 14.96 2.54 -16.45
C THR A 67 14.72 1.13 -16.97
N VAL A 68 14.72 0.96 -18.29
CA VAL A 68 14.68 -0.38 -18.89
C VAL A 68 15.87 -1.20 -18.39
N GLY A 69 15.57 -2.38 -17.85
CA GLY A 69 16.57 -3.27 -17.24
C GLY A 69 16.61 -3.19 -15.71
N ASP A 70 15.97 -2.20 -15.09
CA ASP A 70 15.89 -2.12 -13.63
C ASP A 70 15.06 -3.27 -13.06
N SER A 71 15.57 -3.87 -11.98
CA SER A 71 14.77 -4.74 -11.12
C SER A 71 14.16 -3.89 -10.01
N VAL A 72 12.85 -3.68 -10.08
CA VAL A 72 12.12 -2.83 -9.14
C VAL A 72 11.27 -3.71 -8.22
N ARG A 73 11.41 -3.51 -6.91
CA ARG A 73 10.65 -4.22 -5.89
C ARG A 73 9.84 -3.27 -5.02
N TRP A 74 8.55 -3.56 -4.87
CA TRP A 74 7.61 -2.71 -4.14
C TRP A 74 6.92 -3.47 -3.03
N ARG A 75 6.85 -2.86 -1.84
CA ARG A 75 5.99 -3.33 -0.76
C ARG A 75 4.72 -2.52 -0.71
N LEU A 76 3.57 -3.16 -0.87
CA LEU A 76 2.27 -2.52 -0.73
C LEU A 76 1.66 -2.98 0.59
N ILE A 77 1.20 -2.02 1.40
CA ILE A 77 0.62 -2.25 2.72
C ILE A 77 -0.71 -1.52 2.76
N ASN A 78 -1.81 -2.25 2.86
CA ASN A 78 -3.12 -1.64 3.10
C ASN A 78 -3.31 -1.39 4.59
N ALA A 79 -3.15 -0.12 5.00
CA ALA A 79 -3.36 0.31 6.37
C ALA A 79 -4.80 0.83 6.62
N SER A 80 -5.67 0.78 5.61
CA SER A 80 -7.08 1.16 5.71
C SER A 80 -8.02 -0.04 5.90
N GLY A 81 -9.29 0.27 6.20
CA GLY A 81 -10.39 -0.70 6.22
C GLY A 81 -10.93 -1.07 4.83
N ASP A 82 -10.54 -0.34 3.78
CA ASP A 82 -11.10 -0.45 2.44
C ASP A 82 -10.26 -1.37 1.54
N LEU A 83 -10.89 -1.98 0.53
CA LEU A 83 -10.18 -2.73 -0.52
C LEU A 83 -9.51 -1.76 -1.50
N HIS A 84 -8.23 -1.98 -1.80
CA HIS A 84 -7.50 -1.24 -2.85
C HIS A 84 -7.07 -2.16 -3.99
N PRO A 85 -7.71 -2.11 -5.16
CA PRO A 85 -7.22 -2.80 -6.36
C PRO A 85 -6.02 -2.04 -6.94
N MET A 86 -4.82 -2.58 -6.74
CA MET A 86 -3.59 -1.94 -7.19
C MET A 86 -3.25 -2.42 -8.59
N HIS A 87 -3.42 -1.55 -9.58
CA HIS A 87 -3.26 -1.84 -11.01
C HIS A 87 -2.03 -1.14 -11.59
N LEU A 88 -1.19 -1.88 -12.31
CA LEU A 88 0.01 -1.34 -12.97
C LEU A 88 -0.19 -1.31 -14.49
N HIS A 89 -0.21 -0.11 -15.07
CA HIS A 89 -0.37 0.06 -16.51
C HIS A 89 0.90 -0.37 -17.26
N GLY A 90 0.73 -1.08 -18.37
CA GLY A 90 1.80 -1.39 -19.33
C GLY A 90 2.74 -2.53 -18.94
N PHE A 91 2.62 -3.10 -17.73
CA PHE A 91 3.49 -4.15 -17.24
C PHE A 91 2.71 -5.22 -16.46
N TYR A 92 3.25 -6.43 -16.44
CA TYR A 92 2.92 -7.42 -15.41
C TYR A 92 3.91 -7.28 -14.26
N PHE A 93 3.46 -7.55 -13.04
CA PHE A 93 4.33 -7.70 -11.87
C PHE A 93 4.16 -9.08 -11.25
N ARG A 94 5.18 -9.53 -10.52
CA ARG A 94 5.16 -10.81 -9.81
C ARG A 94 4.83 -10.57 -8.35
N VAL A 95 3.77 -11.23 -7.85
CA VAL A 95 3.45 -11.24 -6.42
C VAL A 95 4.34 -12.28 -5.75
N THR A 96 5.29 -11.83 -4.93
CA THR A 96 6.32 -12.69 -4.32
C THR A 96 6.01 -13.10 -2.88
N SER A 97 5.15 -12.36 -2.19
CA SER A 97 4.56 -12.81 -0.92
C SER A 97 3.19 -12.16 -0.71
N ARG A 98 2.41 -12.76 0.19
CA ARG A 98 1.18 -12.19 0.73
C ARG A 98 1.17 -12.41 2.24
N GLY A 99 0.86 -11.35 2.98
CA GLY A 99 0.71 -11.41 4.42
C GLY A 99 -0.33 -10.44 4.94
N ASP A 100 -0.43 -10.42 6.26
CA ASP A 100 -1.22 -9.48 7.04
C ASP A 100 -0.47 -9.15 8.34
N GLY A 101 -1.16 -8.58 9.33
CA GLY A 101 -0.59 -8.26 10.64
C GLY A 101 -0.18 -9.46 11.51
N THR A 102 -0.42 -10.69 11.06
CA THR A 102 -0.18 -11.93 11.81
C THR A 102 0.63 -12.97 11.03
N THR A 103 0.47 -13.01 9.70
CA THR A 103 1.07 -14.05 8.84
C THR A 103 1.80 -13.39 7.66
N ASP A 104 2.84 -14.05 7.14
CA ASP A 104 3.47 -13.72 5.87
C ASP A 104 3.81 -15.02 5.13
N THR A 105 3.38 -15.13 3.88
CA THR A 105 3.64 -16.31 3.04
C THR A 105 4.45 -15.88 1.83
N HIS A 106 5.71 -16.33 1.78
CA HIS A 106 6.59 -16.15 0.64
C HIS A 106 6.36 -17.25 -0.41
N PHE A 107 6.25 -16.83 -1.67
CA PHE A 107 6.10 -17.73 -2.79
C PHE A 107 7.46 -18.07 -3.40
N THR A 108 7.65 -19.35 -3.71
CA THR A 108 8.73 -19.80 -4.57
C THR A 108 8.53 -19.29 -6.00
N ALA A 109 9.59 -19.28 -6.82
CA ALA A 109 9.55 -18.69 -8.14
C ALA A 109 8.50 -19.33 -9.09
N ASP A 110 8.23 -20.62 -8.92
CA ASP A 110 7.20 -21.38 -9.64
C ASP A 110 5.76 -21.06 -9.16
N ARG A 111 5.61 -20.56 -7.92
CA ARG A 111 4.32 -20.20 -7.31
C ARG A 111 4.01 -18.72 -7.35
N ALA A 112 5.00 -17.86 -7.62
CA ALA A 112 4.81 -16.43 -7.72
C ALA A 112 3.93 -16.10 -8.93
N GLN A 113 2.77 -15.50 -8.66
CA GLN A 113 1.77 -15.20 -9.69
C GLN A 113 2.15 -13.92 -10.42
N SER A 114 2.05 -13.93 -11.76
CA SER A 114 2.09 -12.71 -12.55
C SER A 114 0.70 -12.07 -12.55
N ALA A 115 0.64 -10.77 -12.30
CA ALA A 115 -0.60 -10.01 -12.21
C ALA A 115 -0.44 -8.65 -12.89
N VAL A 116 -1.58 -8.08 -13.28
CA VAL A 116 -1.68 -6.65 -13.65
C VAL A 116 -2.42 -5.88 -12.55
N THR A 117 -3.24 -6.58 -11.77
CA THR A 117 -3.96 -6.03 -10.62
C THR A 117 -3.80 -6.96 -9.42
N GLU A 118 -3.45 -6.43 -8.26
CA GLU A 118 -3.50 -7.14 -6.98
C GLU A 118 -4.54 -6.51 -6.07
N ALA A 119 -5.46 -7.33 -5.56
CA ALA A 119 -6.47 -6.91 -4.61
C ALA A 119 -5.85 -6.78 -3.21
N MET A 120 -5.69 -5.55 -2.72
CA MET A 120 -5.18 -5.30 -1.38
C MET A 120 -6.33 -5.22 -0.39
N ASN A 121 -6.76 -6.37 0.13
CA ASN A 121 -7.73 -6.46 1.23
C ASN A 121 -7.24 -5.69 2.47
N MET A 122 -8.15 -5.38 3.37
CA MET A 122 -7.82 -4.76 4.65
C MET A 122 -6.65 -5.47 5.35
N GLY A 123 -5.64 -4.71 5.76
CA GLY A 123 -4.46 -5.23 6.46
C GLY A 123 -3.50 -6.05 5.60
N ARG A 124 -3.80 -6.25 4.30
CA ARG A 124 -2.96 -7.01 3.39
C ARG A 124 -1.62 -6.31 3.17
N ARG A 125 -0.55 -7.10 3.16
CA ARG A 125 0.78 -6.69 2.72
C ARG A 125 1.30 -7.62 1.61
N THR A 126 1.99 -7.04 0.64
CA THR A 126 2.80 -7.75 -0.38
C THR A 126 4.16 -7.06 -0.43
N PRO A 127 5.30 -7.78 -0.50
CA PRO A 127 6.63 -7.21 -0.52
C PRO A 127 7.26 -7.18 -1.92
#